data_AF-A0A345QVG6-F1
#
_entry.id   AF-A0A345QVG6-F1
#
_cell.length_a   1.000
_cell.length_b   1.000
_cell.length_c   1.000
_cell.angle_alpha   90.00
_cell.angle_beta   90.00
_cell.angle_gamma   90.00
#
_symmetry.space_group_name_H-M   'P 1'
#
loop_
_entity.id
_entity.type
_entity.pdbx_description
1 polymer ?
#
loop_
_entity_poly.entity_id
_entity_poly.type
_entity_poly.pdbx_seq_one_letter_code
_entity_poly.pdbx_strand_id
1 'polypeptide(L)'
;MPSGTGLLGTAHSGVPDDGVAPLRRVKLKPFRICATTVTNVRFSRFVEGAEYVTEAHRAPTSTCASTYGSRRNLPNDCARSWFCTYNGF
;
A
#
# COMPACT_ATOMS: atom_id res chain seq x y z
N MET A 1 18.31 -1.53 9.98
CA MET A 1 19.26 -0.83 9.08
C MET A 1 20.13 0.11 9.90
N PRO A 2 21.47 0.06 9.71
CA PRO A 2 22.40 0.97 10.39
C PRO A 2 22.28 2.41 9.83
N SER A 3 22.86 3.38 10.54
CA SER A 3 22.96 4.76 10.05
C SER A 3 23.89 4.86 8.85
N GLY A 4 23.60 5.78 7.94
CA GLY A 4 24.44 6.03 6.77
C GLY A 4 24.07 7.29 6.04
N THR A 5 24.88 7.67 5.05
CA THR A 5 24.58 8.75 4.12
C THR A 5 24.36 8.15 2.74
N GLY A 6 23.24 8.49 2.11
CA GLY A 6 22.88 8.01 0.77
C GLY A 6 22.40 9.14 -0.13
N LEU A 7 22.33 8.86 -1.43
CA LEU A 7 21.66 9.73 -2.38
C LEU A 7 20.16 9.39 -2.42
N LEU A 8 19.31 10.40 -2.32
CA LEU A 8 17.86 10.28 -2.31
C LEU A 8 17.26 11.16 -3.42
N GLY A 9 16.28 10.62 -4.14
CA GLY A 9 15.64 11.28 -5.28
C GLY A 9 16.28 10.92 -6.62
N THR A 10 15.95 11.68 -7.66
CA THR A 10 16.49 11.52 -9.02
C THR A 10 16.96 12.84 -9.59
N ALA A 11 17.96 12.80 -10.49
CA ALA A 11 18.40 13.96 -11.25
C ALA A 11 17.44 14.31 -12.39
N HIS A 12 16.66 13.32 -12.86
CA HIS A 12 15.69 13.47 -13.94
C HIS A 12 14.34 12.93 -13.47
N SER A 13 13.37 13.82 -13.24
CA SER A 13 11.99 13.39 -12.97
C SER A 13 11.26 13.12 -14.29
N GLY A 14 10.58 11.97 -14.36
CA GLY A 14 9.68 11.63 -15.46
C GLY A 14 8.29 12.27 -15.31
N VAL A 15 7.92 12.74 -14.11
CA VAL A 15 6.65 13.39 -13.81
C VAL A 15 6.94 14.66 -13.01
N PRO A 16 6.82 15.87 -13.58
CA PRO A 16 7.27 17.11 -12.94
C PRO A 16 6.75 17.35 -11.51
N ASP A 17 5.52 16.93 -11.23
CA ASP A 17 4.81 17.26 -10.00
C ASP A 17 4.89 16.18 -8.91
N ASP A 18 5.65 15.10 -9.13
CA ASP A 18 5.80 14.00 -8.15
C ASP A 18 6.81 14.31 -7.03
N GLY A 19 7.58 15.40 -7.15
CA GLY A 19 8.55 15.84 -6.17
C GLY A 19 9.73 14.89 -5.96
N VAL A 20 10.03 13.97 -6.89
CA VAL A 20 11.14 13.01 -6.71
C VAL A 20 12.53 13.62 -7.00
N ALA A 21 12.58 14.76 -7.68
CA ALA A 21 13.77 15.56 -7.90
C ALA A 21 13.86 16.72 -6.89
N PRO A 22 15.07 17.23 -6.56
CA PRO A 22 16.37 16.82 -7.08
C PRO A 22 17.01 15.66 -6.32
N LEU A 23 18.02 15.04 -6.95
CA LEU A 23 18.94 14.14 -6.28
C LEU A 23 19.71 14.89 -5.19
N ARG A 24 19.60 14.44 -3.94
CA ARG A 24 20.24 15.08 -2.79
C ARG A 24 20.87 14.08 -1.86
N ARG A 25 21.88 14.51 -1.11
CA ARG A 25 22.57 13.68 -0.12
C ARG A 25 21.86 13.78 1.24
N VAL A 26 21.44 12.65 1.81
CA VAL A 26 20.68 12.60 3.07
C VAL A 26 21.38 11.68 4.07
N LYS A 27 21.47 12.14 5.32
CA LYS A 27 21.93 11.34 6.46
C LYS A 27 20.74 10.69 7.16
N LEU A 28 20.72 9.37 7.22
CA LEU A 28 19.70 8.60 7.91
C LEU A 28 20.22 8.12 9.26
N LYS A 29 19.43 8.33 10.31
CA LYS A 29 19.63 7.69 11.61
C LYS A 29 19.31 6.19 11.49
N PRO A 30 19.80 5.32 12.37
CA PRO A 30 19.45 3.90 12.34
C PRO A 30 17.94 3.72 12.51
N PHE A 31 17.35 2.81 11.74
CA PHE A 31 15.91 2.50 11.80
C PHE A 31 15.64 1.03 11.50
N ARG A 32 14.46 0.56 11.88
CA ARG A 32 13.96 -0.77 11.52
C ARG A 32 12.97 -0.65 10.37
N ILE A 33 13.02 -1.60 9.45
CA ILE A 33 12.05 -1.73 8.37
C ILE A 33 11.67 -3.20 8.29
N CYS A 34 10.38 -3.47 8.04
CA CYS A 34 9.92 -4.83 7.83
C CYS A 34 10.54 -5.39 6.55
N ALA A 35 10.99 -6.65 6.61
CA ALA A 35 11.54 -7.34 5.44
C ALA A 35 10.47 -7.60 4.36
N THR A 36 9.20 -7.65 4.75
CA THR A 36 8.06 -7.85 3.85
C THR A 36 7.00 -6.79 4.11
N THR A 37 6.13 -6.61 3.12
CA THR A 37 4.88 -5.86 3.31
C THR A 37 4.01 -6.50 4.39
N VAL A 38 3.09 -5.71 4.94
CA VAL A 38 2.10 -6.22 5.90
C VAL A 38 1.17 -7.19 5.16
N THR A 39 1.05 -8.40 5.68
CA THR A 39 0.18 -9.42 5.10
C THR A 39 -1.25 -9.27 5.61
N ASN A 40 -2.22 -9.80 4.86
CA ASN A 40 -3.63 -9.79 5.26
C ASN A 40 -3.84 -10.44 6.62
N VAL A 41 -3.15 -11.55 6.88
CA VAL A 41 -3.22 -12.26 8.17
C VAL A 41 -2.70 -11.38 9.32
N ARG A 42 -1.66 -10.58 9.10
CA ARG A 42 -1.16 -9.65 10.13
C ARG A 42 -2.12 -8.48 10.34
N PHE A 43 -2.72 -7.99 9.26
CA PHE A 43 -3.68 -6.89 9.33
C PHE A 43 -5.01 -7.31 9.97
N SER A 44 -5.51 -8.51 9.69
CA SER A 44 -6.76 -9.02 10.30
C SER A 44 -6.62 -9.13 11.81
N ARG A 45 -5.50 -9.69 12.29
CA ARG A 45 -5.19 -9.75 13.72
C ARG A 45 -5.12 -8.37 14.37
N PHE A 46 -4.64 -7.37 13.65
CA PHE A 46 -4.62 -5.99 14.14
C PHE A 46 -6.04 -5.42 14.28
N VAL A 47 -6.90 -5.60 13.28
CA VAL A 47 -8.30 -5.14 13.31
C VAL A 47 -9.07 -5.82 14.45
N GLU A 48 -8.91 -7.13 14.61
CA GLU A 48 -9.54 -7.90 15.69
C GLU A 48 -9.07 -7.46 17.08
N GLY A 49 -7.77 -7.19 17.25
CA GLY A 49 -7.20 -6.82 18.54
C GLY A 49 -7.39 -5.35 18.94
N ALA A 50 -7.57 -4.46 17.96
CA ALA A 50 -7.67 -3.00 18.19
C ALA A 50 -9.07 -2.43 17.91
N GLU A 51 -10.04 -3.27 17.52
CA GLU A 51 -11.38 -2.87 17.04
C GLU A 51 -11.31 -1.74 15.98
N TYR A 52 -10.28 -1.78 15.14
CA TYR A 52 -9.96 -0.67 14.23
C TYR A 52 -10.83 -0.69 12.97
N VAL A 53 -11.54 0.41 12.71
CA VAL A 53 -12.33 0.62 11.49
C VAL A 53 -11.54 1.48 10.50
N THR A 54 -11.22 0.92 9.33
CA THR A 54 -10.48 1.62 8.27
C THR A 54 -11.31 2.74 7.63
N GLU A 55 -10.62 3.72 7.03
CA GLU A 55 -11.29 4.80 6.29
C GLU A 55 -12.11 4.29 5.11
N ALA A 56 -11.61 3.26 4.40
CA ALA A 56 -12.34 2.61 3.31
C ALA A 56 -13.67 1.98 3.75
N HIS A 57 -13.78 1.55 5.02
CA HIS A 57 -15.04 1.06 5.56
C HIS A 57 -16.03 2.20 5.88
N ARG A 58 -15.51 3.38 6.21
CA ARG A 58 -16.33 4.58 6.50
C ARG A 58 -16.77 5.29 5.22
N ALA A 59 -15.99 5.19 4.16
CA ALA A 59 -16.29 5.81 2.87
C ALA A 59 -17.18 4.88 2.02
N PRO A 60 -18.32 5.34 1.50
CA PRO A 60 -19.17 4.55 0.60
C PRO A 60 -18.54 4.31 -0.78
N THR A 61 -17.35 4.86 -1.05
CA THR A 61 -16.72 4.90 -2.38
C THR A 61 -15.23 4.54 -2.33
N SER A 62 -14.84 3.52 -1.56
CA SER A 62 -13.51 2.94 -1.78
C SER A 62 -13.45 2.43 -3.23
N THR A 63 -12.67 3.08 -4.09
CA THR A 63 -12.64 2.77 -5.52
C THR A 63 -12.08 1.37 -5.71
N CYS A 64 -12.94 0.41 -6.03
CA CYS A 64 -12.47 -0.82 -6.65
C CYS A 64 -11.98 -0.44 -8.05
N ALA A 65 -10.76 -0.84 -8.41
CA ALA A 65 -10.25 -0.68 -9.76
C ALA A 65 -11.05 -1.60 -10.69
N SER A 66 -12.25 -1.14 -11.07
CA SER A 66 -13.04 -1.75 -12.11
C SER A 66 -12.33 -1.41 -13.43
N THR A 67 -11.83 -2.43 -14.12
CA THR A 67 -11.45 -2.44 -15.54
C THR A 67 -9.98 -2.17 -15.90
N TYR A 68 -9.13 -3.21 -15.75
CA TYR A 68 -8.18 -3.56 -16.82
C TYR A 68 -8.57 -4.95 -17.35
N GLY A 69 -9.19 -4.99 -18.52
CA GLY A 69 -9.49 -6.23 -19.24
C GLY A 69 -10.85 -6.86 -18.88
N SER A 70 -11.72 -6.91 -19.87
CA SER A 70 -13.02 -7.59 -19.85
C SER A 70 -12.93 -9.06 -19.40
N ARG A 71 -13.34 -9.36 -18.18
CA ARG A 71 -13.99 -10.64 -17.85
C ARG A 71 -15.29 -10.37 -17.10
N ARG A 72 -16.39 -10.43 -17.84
CA ARG A 72 -17.75 -10.57 -17.29
C ARG A 72 -17.79 -11.86 -16.45
N ASN A 73 -18.28 -11.78 -15.22
CA ASN A 73 -18.34 -12.85 -14.19
C ASN A 73 -17.12 -12.98 -13.26
N LEU A 74 -16.75 -11.92 -12.55
CA LEU A 74 -16.20 -12.09 -11.21
C LEU A 74 -17.36 -11.89 -10.22
N PRO A 75 -17.71 -12.88 -9.37
CA PRO A 75 -18.70 -12.67 -8.32
C PRO A 75 -18.25 -11.49 -7.47
N ASN A 76 -19.05 -10.46 -7.57
CA ASN A 76 -18.84 -9.12 -7.04
C ASN A 76 -19.03 -9.14 -5.52
N ASP A 77 -18.00 -9.59 -4.81
CA ASP A 77 -17.85 -9.44 -3.36
C ASP A 77 -16.82 -8.34 -3.01
N CYS A 78 -16.83 -7.23 -3.76
CA CYS A 78 -16.11 -6.00 -3.38
C CYS A 78 -16.70 -5.33 -2.12
N ALA A 79 -17.82 -5.83 -1.58
CA ALA A 79 -18.55 -5.19 -0.50
C ALA A 79 -18.14 -5.63 0.91
N ARG A 80 -17.27 -6.65 1.08
CA ARG A 80 -17.02 -7.24 2.41
C ARG A 80 -15.57 -7.41 2.86
N SER A 81 -14.57 -7.16 2.03
CA SER A 81 -13.17 -7.24 2.46
C SER A 81 -12.25 -6.28 1.70
N TRP A 82 -11.34 -5.64 2.44
CA TRP A 82 -10.33 -4.71 1.92
C TRP A 82 -9.34 -5.36 0.95
N PHE A 83 -9.23 -6.70 1.00
CA PHE A 83 -8.59 -7.50 -0.02
C PHE A 83 -9.65 -8.31 -0.75
N CYS A 84 -9.59 -8.35 -2.08
CA CYS A 84 -10.20 -9.43 -2.84
C CYS A 84 -9.64 -10.76 -2.29
N THR A 85 -10.38 -11.39 -1.38
CA THR A 85 -10.11 -12.74 -0.94
C THR A 85 -10.46 -13.64 -2.12
N TYR A 86 -9.46 -14.04 -2.89
CA TYR A 86 -9.60 -15.14 -3.81
C TYR A 86 -9.61 -16.43 -2.97
N ASN A 87 -10.81 -16.87 -2.58
CA ASN A 87 -11.00 -18.21 -2.04
C ASN A 87 -11.00 -19.20 -3.21
N GLY A 88 -9.81 -19.62 -3.61
CA GLY A 88 -9.62 -20.61 -4.67
C GLY A 88 -8.22 -21.18 -4.62
N PHE A 89 -7.93 -22.00 -3.61
CA PHE A 89 -7.74 -23.46 -3.69
C PHE A 89 -7.57 -24.00 -2.26
#